data_AF-A0AAW7YJW3-F1
#
_entry.id   AF-A0AAW7YJW3-F1
#
_cell.length_a   1.000
_cell.length_b   1.000
_cell.length_c   1.000
_cell.angle_alpha   90.00
_cell.angle_beta   90.00
_cell.angle_gamma   90.00
#
_symmetry.space_group_name_H-M   'P 1'
#
loop_
_entity.id
_entity.type
_entity.pdbx_description
1 polymer ?
#
loop_
_entity_poly.entity_id
_entity_poly.type
_entity_poly.pdbx_seq_one_letter_code
_entity_poly.pdbx_strand_id
1 'polypeptide(L)'
;MDLFKTLSIRYKILLIPFVGAIGFCVYLAITLMAMSHIVTQLDKAYRIEYQLLQTSEYSLVRLDKLKETLGNAATMGETDLLDAANTYAQETRDKLQNNIQSDAENANYLRSLLNDFNEYYQLAFALSSEMVDGSADFSTLGKRSQAMSEKLTNLQNKLNTFRAERYQSFTQAFESVNEKAESNTTTGMIVGAITILSLFAVAIPVARTISSSLQNIIQSMKGIAQENGDLTVRLTTNSKDEIGELVLWFNSFIEKLQGVIKNVVDTALPLAETANTISQLSSSTISSFNRQSDSVIQSRQSVEEMSQSVAEITTNAADAADAAKNANIEAEKGKDVVEQTVIGIRTLAENVTQAAETVNQLQEDTDRVNVVLEVIRGIADQTNLLALNAAIEAARAGEQGRGFAVVADEVRNLASRTQESTEEINQMLGQLQGAAKKAVTMMESSRTSVEESVKTAIEAGDSLVVITDTVNVIADMNGAIAVATEEQHQVSGLMVGHVEDIQSCADEASKASREIGDVSEQLTILASALESVARQFKV
;
A
#
# COMPACT_ATOMS: atom_id res chain seq x y z
N MET A 1 -29.27 48.07 0.35
CA MET A 1 -29.50 46.67 -0.06
C MET A 1 -28.33 45.74 0.27
N ASP A 2 -27.09 46.23 0.38
CA ASP A 2 -25.93 45.38 0.77
C ASP A 2 -25.85 45.01 2.25
N LEU A 3 -26.47 45.79 3.14
CA LEU A 3 -26.52 45.47 4.58
C LEU A 3 -27.26 44.14 4.87
N PHE A 4 -28.18 43.73 3.98
CA PHE A 4 -28.84 42.43 4.06
C PHE A 4 -27.96 41.27 3.57
N LYS A 5 -26.85 41.49 2.87
CA LYS A 5 -25.99 40.39 2.38
C LYS A 5 -24.93 39.96 3.40
N THR A 6 -24.62 40.81 4.35
CA THR A 6 -23.64 40.56 5.42
C THR A 6 -24.29 40.19 6.75
N LEU A 7 -25.59 40.44 6.90
CA LEU A 7 -26.32 40.10 8.11
C LEU A 7 -26.52 38.57 8.18
N SER A 8 -26.19 37.97 9.34
CA SER A 8 -26.49 36.57 9.59
C SER A 8 -27.99 36.27 9.42
N ILE A 9 -28.30 35.07 8.93
CA ILE A 9 -29.67 34.59 8.71
C ILE A 9 -30.50 34.72 9.99
N ARG A 10 -29.88 34.48 11.16
CA ARG A 10 -30.52 34.63 12.47
C ARG A 10 -31.07 36.04 12.68
N TYR A 11 -30.29 37.07 12.37
CA TYR A 11 -30.72 38.45 12.55
C TYR A 11 -31.75 38.89 11.51
N LYS A 12 -31.70 38.34 10.29
CA LYS A 12 -32.73 38.58 9.26
C LYS A 12 -34.10 38.09 9.71
N ILE A 13 -34.15 36.90 10.31
CA ILE A 13 -35.39 36.30 10.82
C ILE A 13 -35.91 37.09 12.04
N LEU A 14 -35.03 37.50 12.95
CA LEU A 14 -35.40 38.29 14.14
C LEU A 14 -35.92 39.71 13.83
N LEU A 15 -35.65 40.25 12.63
CA LEU A 15 -36.13 41.56 12.21
C LEU A 15 -37.67 41.59 12.05
N ILE A 16 -38.28 40.45 11.69
CA ILE A 16 -39.74 40.33 11.50
C ILE A 16 -40.51 40.55 12.82
N PRO A 17 -40.27 39.77 13.90
CA PRO A 17 -40.96 39.99 15.17
C PRO A 17 -40.62 41.34 15.80
N PHE A 18 -39.42 41.89 15.53
CA PHE A 18 -39.03 43.22 16.01
C PHE A 18 -39.91 44.34 15.42
N VAL A 19 -40.17 44.31 14.10
CA VAL A 19 -41.08 45.26 13.44
C VAL A 19 -42.51 45.12 13.96
N GLY A 20 -42.97 43.87 14.16
CA GLY A 20 -44.29 43.61 14.73
C GLY A 20 -44.45 44.13 16.16
N ALA A 21 -43.44 43.95 17.01
CA ALA A 21 -43.44 44.45 18.39
C ALA A 21 -43.53 45.98 18.44
N ILE A 22 -42.79 46.69 17.58
CA ILE A 22 -42.85 48.16 17.49
C ILE A 22 -44.26 48.62 17.10
N GLY A 23 -44.84 48.03 16.06
CA GLY A 23 -46.20 48.39 15.61
C GLY A 23 -47.26 48.12 16.67
N PHE A 24 -47.14 47.00 17.40
CA PHE A 24 -48.02 46.67 18.52
C PHE A 24 -47.92 47.69 19.67
N CYS A 25 -46.69 48.07 20.07
CA CYS A 25 -46.48 49.08 21.11
C CYS A 25 -47.09 50.43 20.74
N VAL A 26 -46.94 50.86 19.47
CA VAL A 26 -47.53 52.12 18.97
C VAL A 26 -49.06 52.05 19.00
N TYR A 27 -49.65 50.96 18.53
CA TYR A 27 -51.10 50.75 18.57
C TYR A 27 -51.64 50.81 20.01
N LEU A 28 -51.00 50.07 20.92
CA LEU A 28 -51.41 50.00 22.33
C LEU A 28 -51.37 51.38 23.01
N ALA A 29 -50.31 52.17 22.76
CA ALA A 29 -50.17 53.51 23.31
C ALA A 29 -51.29 54.46 22.85
N ILE A 30 -51.63 54.43 21.56
CA ILE A 30 -52.71 55.24 20.98
C ILE A 30 -54.06 54.86 21.58
N THR A 31 -54.38 53.56 21.66
CA THR A 31 -55.65 53.08 22.21
C THR A 31 -55.83 53.46 23.68
N LEU A 32 -54.78 53.33 24.50
CA LEU A 32 -54.85 53.69 25.93
C LEU A 32 -55.06 55.19 26.14
N MET A 33 -54.33 56.04 25.41
CA MET A 33 -54.51 57.50 25.50
C MET A 33 -55.93 57.92 25.13
N ALA A 34 -56.47 57.32 24.07
CA ALA A 34 -57.77 57.71 23.56
C ALA A 34 -58.93 57.24 24.43
N MET A 35 -58.81 56.07 25.05
CA MET A 35 -59.78 55.56 26.04
C MET A 35 -59.82 56.43 27.30
N SER A 36 -58.67 56.91 27.78
CA SER A 36 -58.59 57.83 28.92
C SER A 36 -59.37 59.14 28.68
N HIS A 37 -59.28 59.68 27.46
CA HIS A 37 -60.01 60.89 27.08
C HIS A 37 -61.54 60.69 27.06
N ILE A 38 -62.00 59.56 26.51
CA ILE A 38 -63.44 59.21 26.47
C ILE A 38 -64.02 59.10 27.88
N VAL A 39 -63.34 58.39 28.78
CA VAL A 39 -63.80 58.21 30.17
C VAL A 39 -63.96 59.55 30.89
N THR A 40 -63.01 60.47 30.70
CA THR A 40 -63.04 61.79 31.35
C THR A 40 -64.22 62.65 30.88
N GLN A 41 -64.53 62.63 29.57
CA GLN A 41 -65.67 63.38 29.02
C GLN A 41 -67.02 62.82 29.47
N LEU A 42 -67.14 61.48 29.54
CA LEU A 42 -68.35 60.82 30.01
C LEU A 42 -68.65 61.13 31.48
N ASP A 43 -67.62 61.16 32.33
CA ASP A 43 -67.77 61.49 33.75
C ASP A 43 -68.24 62.96 33.93
N LYS A 44 -67.69 63.90 33.14
CA LYS A 44 -68.15 65.31 33.15
C LYS A 44 -69.62 65.43 32.73
N ALA A 45 -70.03 64.76 31.65
CA ALA A 45 -71.40 64.78 31.15
C ALA A 45 -72.41 64.28 32.19
N TYR A 46 -72.08 63.19 32.88
CA TYR A 46 -72.98 62.57 33.86
C TYR A 46 -73.01 63.30 35.21
N ARG A 47 -71.84 63.69 35.75
CA ARG A 47 -71.78 64.26 37.10
C ARG A 47 -72.15 65.74 37.17
N ILE A 48 -71.92 66.49 36.10
CA ILE A 48 -72.14 67.94 36.08
C ILE A 48 -73.37 68.27 35.25
N GLU A 49 -73.31 68.05 33.93
CA GLU A 49 -74.36 68.55 33.02
C GLU A 49 -75.74 67.93 33.28
N TYR A 50 -75.81 66.61 33.51
CA TYR A 50 -77.06 65.93 33.82
C TYR A 50 -77.69 66.40 35.15
N GLN A 51 -76.88 66.61 36.20
CA GLN A 51 -77.37 67.04 37.51
C GLN A 51 -77.95 68.47 37.46
N LEU A 52 -77.29 69.37 36.72
CA LEU A 52 -77.76 70.74 36.53
C LEU A 52 -79.02 70.79 35.67
N LEU A 53 -79.08 69.97 34.62
CA LEU A 53 -80.28 69.82 33.79
C LEU A 53 -81.47 69.36 34.65
N GLN A 54 -81.30 68.29 35.43
CA GLN A 54 -82.35 67.78 36.32
C GLN A 54 -82.79 68.84 37.34
N THR A 55 -81.84 69.61 37.88
CA THR A 55 -82.12 70.70 38.83
C THR A 55 -82.95 71.82 38.20
N SER A 56 -82.63 72.19 36.96
CA SER A 56 -83.38 73.21 36.21
C SER A 56 -84.82 72.76 35.91
N GLU A 57 -85.02 71.51 35.48
CA GLU A 57 -86.34 70.93 35.24
C GLU A 57 -87.17 70.85 36.52
N TYR A 58 -86.55 70.36 37.60
CA TYR A 58 -87.20 70.28 38.90
C TYR A 58 -87.64 71.66 39.40
N SER A 59 -86.77 72.67 39.28
CA SER A 59 -87.05 74.04 39.73
C SER A 59 -88.17 74.69 38.92
N LEU A 60 -88.26 74.44 37.60
CA LEU A 60 -89.36 74.91 36.77
C LEU A 60 -90.71 74.30 37.20
N VAL A 61 -90.76 72.98 37.39
CA VAL A 61 -91.98 72.27 37.81
C VAL A 61 -92.44 72.75 39.19
N ARG A 62 -91.50 72.98 40.13
CA ARG A 62 -91.82 73.50 41.46
C ARG A 62 -92.26 74.96 41.43
N LEU A 63 -91.66 75.79 40.58
CA LEU A 63 -92.06 77.19 40.42
C LEU A 63 -93.50 77.31 39.91
N ASP A 64 -93.90 76.49 38.94
CA ASP A 64 -95.28 76.48 38.43
C ASP A 64 -96.27 76.03 39.51
N LYS A 65 -95.95 74.96 40.27
CA LYS A 65 -96.77 74.53 41.42
C LYS A 65 -96.87 75.62 42.49
N LEU A 66 -95.77 76.30 42.77
CA LEU A 66 -95.72 77.37 43.76
C LEU A 66 -96.60 78.56 43.35
N LYS A 67 -96.52 78.96 42.07
CA LYS A 67 -97.41 79.98 41.49
C LYS A 67 -98.88 79.59 41.61
N GLU A 68 -99.22 78.37 41.23
CA GLU A 68 -100.60 77.85 41.30
C GLU A 68 -101.11 77.82 42.75
N THR A 69 -100.29 77.32 43.67
CA THR A 69 -100.63 77.21 45.09
C THR A 69 -100.86 78.59 45.72
N LEU A 70 -99.98 79.56 45.46
CA LEU A 70 -100.13 80.93 45.96
C LEU A 70 -101.34 81.64 45.35
N GLY A 71 -101.65 81.39 44.07
CA GLY A 71 -102.84 81.92 43.41
C GLY A 71 -104.15 81.34 43.98
N ASN A 72 -104.18 80.03 44.25
CA ASN A 72 -105.32 79.37 44.88
C ASN A 72 -105.51 79.83 46.33
N ALA A 73 -104.43 79.97 47.10
CA ALA A 73 -104.49 80.53 48.46
C ALA A 73 -105.17 81.91 48.46
N ALA A 74 -104.71 82.80 47.57
CA ALA A 74 -105.21 84.17 47.47
C ALA A 74 -106.69 84.27 47.04
N THR A 75 -107.19 83.30 46.26
CA THR A 75 -108.56 83.32 45.73
C THR A 75 -109.56 82.56 46.60
N MET A 76 -109.11 81.50 47.27
CA MET A 76 -109.95 80.62 48.09
C MET A 76 -109.92 80.99 49.58
N GLY A 77 -108.94 81.78 50.03
CA GLY A 77 -108.79 82.18 51.43
C GLY A 77 -108.26 81.06 52.35
N GLU A 78 -107.62 80.03 51.79
CA GLU A 78 -107.10 78.88 52.55
C GLU A 78 -105.65 79.10 53.01
N THR A 79 -105.43 79.14 54.32
CA THR A 79 -104.09 79.29 54.93
C THR A 79 -103.18 78.07 54.72
N ASP A 80 -103.72 76.86 54.63
CA ASP A 80 -102.93 75.62 54.47
C ASP A 80 -102.15 75.59 53.14
N LEU A 81 -102.65 76.30 52.12
CA LEU A 81 -101.97 76.46 50.84
C LEU A 81 -100.73 77.36 50.96
N LEU A 82 -100.69 78.31 51.90
CA LEU A 82 -99.49 79.11 52.16
C LEU A 82 -98.36 78.25 52.75
N ASP A 83 -98.68 77.27 53.59
CA ASP A 83 -97.70 76.32 54.13
C ASP A 83 -97.15 75.37 53.05
N ALA A 84 -98.02 74.89 52.15
CA ALA A 84 -97.59 74.13 50.98
C ALA A 84 -96.67 74.95 50.05
N ALA A 85 -96.98 76.25 49.85
CA ALA A 85 -96.13 77.15 49.07
C ALA A 85 -94.76 77.38 49.75
N ASN A 86 -94.70 77.47 51.08
CA ASN A 86 -93.45 77.50 51.85
C ASN A 86 -92.59 76.25 51.59
N THR A 87 -93.21 75.06 51.57
CA THR A 87 -92.51 73.81 51.30
C THR A 87 -91.93 73.78 49.88
N TYR A 88 -92.71 74.14 48.87
CA TYR A 88 -92.19 74.24 47.48
C TYR A 88 -91.09 75.29 47.34
N ALA A 89 -91.14 76.37 48.13
CA ALA A 89 -90.08 77.36 48.16
C ALA A 89 -88.79 76.81 48.75
N GLN A 90 -88.88 76.11 49.88
CA GLN A 90 -87.70 75.48 50.50
C GLN A 90 -87.09 74.41 49.60
N GLU A 91 -87.89 73.51 49.02
CA GLU A 91 -87.38 72.48 48.10
C GLU A 91 -86.64 73.08 46.89
N THR A 92 -87.17 74.17 46.32
CA THR A 92 -86.52 74.87 45.20
C THR A 92 -85.22 75.53 45.63
N ARG A 93 -85.20 76.18 46.81
CA ARG A 93 -83.98 76.75 47.38
C ARG A 93 -82.92 75.69 47.62
N ASP A 94 -83.27 74.60 48.28
CA ASP A 94 -82.33 73.52 48.60
C ASP A 94 -81.74 72.90 47.33
N LYS A 95 -82.56 72.68 46.31
CA LYS A 95 -82.10 72.09 45.05
C LYS A 95 -81.15 73.04 44.29
N LEU A 96 -81.45 74.33 44.25
CA LEU A 96 -80.55 75.33 43.65
C LEU A 96 -79.26 75.49 44.48
N GLN A 97 -79.37 75.49 45.82
CA GLN A 97 -78.25 75.72 46.74
C GLN A 97 -77.25 74.56 46.78
N ASN A 98 -77.73 73.32 46.71
CA ASN A 98 -76.86 72.13 46.64
C ASN A 98 -75.95 72.17 45.39
N ASN A 99 -76.49 72.59 44.25
CA ASN A 99 -75.70 72.67 43.02
C ASN A 99 -74.73 73.86 42.99
N ILE A 100 -74.98 74.94 43.74
CA ILE A 100 -74.02 76.06 43.91
C ILE A 100 -72.73 75.59 44.59
N GLN A 101 -72.80 74.61 45.50
CA GLN A 101 -71.61 74.06 46.15
C GLN A 101 -70.86 73.05 45.28
N SER A 102 -71.58 72.31 44.44
CA SER A 102 -71.01 71.22 43.63
C SER A 102 -70.44 71.68 42.29
N ASP A 103 -70.82 72.85 41.78
CA ASP A 103 -70.34 73.36 40.50
C ASP A 103 -69.93 74.83 40.57
N ALA A 104 -68.60 75.05 40.63
CA ALA A 104 -68.00 76.38 40.67
C ALA A 104 -68.19 77.17 39.35
N GLU A 105 -68.36 76.50 38.21
CA GLU A 105 -68.51 77.12 36.90
C GLU A 105 -69.88 77.80 36.79
N ASN A 106 -70.94 77.11 37.24
CA ASN A 106 -72.32 77.61 37.19
C ASN A 106 -72.81 78.28 38.49
N ALA A 107 -72.00 78.28 39.55
CA ALA A 107 -72.36 78.81 40.87
C ALA A 107 -72.89 80.26 40.82
N ASN A 108 -72.29 81.14 40.03
CA ASN A 108 -72.71 82.54 39.93
C ASN A 108 -74.10 82.68 39.29
N TYR A 109 -74.36 81.90 38.25
CA TYR A 109 -75.66 81.90 37.57
C TYR A 109 -76.75 81.31 38.47
N LEU A 110 -76.45 80.19 39.14
CA LEU A 110 -77.36 79.57 40.11
C LEU A 110 -77.66 80.50 41.30
N ARG A 111 -76.68 81.29 41.79
CA ARG A 111 -76.92 82.32 42.81
C ARG A 111 -77.86 83.43 42.30
N SER A 112 -77.70 83.87 41.05
CA SER A 112 -78.64 84.83 40.46
C SER A 112 -80.06 84.24 40.38
N LEU A 113 -80.19 82.99 39.94
CA LEU A 113 -81.48 82.30 39.90
C LEU A 113 -82.12 82.19 41.28
N LEU A 114 -81.34 81.81 42.29
CA LEU A 114 -81.80 81.72 43.67
C LEU A 114 -82.26 83.09 44.21
N ASN A 115 -81.54 84.17 43.88
CA ASN A 115 -81.94 85.53 44.25
C ASN A 115 -83.25 85.94 43.58
N ASP A 116 -83.37 85.74 42.26
CA ASP A 116 -84.60 86.06 41.51
C ASP A 116 -85.79 85.22 42.02
N PHE A 117 -85.55 83.96 42.38
CA PHE A 117 -86.53 83.09 43.03
C PHE A 117 -87.00 83.65 44.37
N ASN A 118 -86.07 84.09 45.22
CA ASN A 118 -86.39 84.66 46.52
C ASN A 118 -87.18 85.97 46.41
N GLU A 119 -86.80 86.87 45.50
CA GLU A 119 -87.52 88.12 45.25
C GLU A 119 -88.94 87.88 44.75
N TYR A 120 -89.11 86.97 43.77
CA TYR A 120 -90.43 86.55 43.31
C TYR A 120 -91.26 85.95 44.46
N TYR A 121 -90.68 85.01 45.21
CA TYR A 121 -91.38 84.33 46.29
C TYR A 121 -91.83 85.29 47.39
N GLN A 122 -90.97 86.23 47.82
CA GLN A 122 -91.33 87.22 48.84
C GLN A 122 -92.51 88.09 48.40
N LEU A 123 -92.49 88.57 47.15
CA LEU A 123 -93.58 89.35 46.59
C LEU A 123 -94.87 88.54 46.48
N ALA A 124 -94.80 87.33 45.94
CA ALA A 124 -95.95 86.46 45.72
C ALA A 124 -96.57 85.98 47.04
N PHE A 125 -95.74 85.57 48.00
CA PHE A 125 -96.20 85.13 49.32
C PHE A 125 -96.84 86.27 50.10
N ALA A 126 -96.22 87.46 50.11
CA ALA A 126 -96.80 88.63 50.77
C ALA A 126 -98.17 89.01 50.17
N LEU A 127 -98.27 89.00 48.83
CA LEU A 127 -99.54 89.28 48.16
C LEU A 127 -100.62 88.25 48.54
N SER A 128 -100.29 86.96 48.46
CA SER A 128 -101.24 85.89 48.76
C SER A 128 -101.63 85.89 50.24
N SER A 129 -100.70 86.13 51.16
CA SER A 129 -100.98 86.23 52.59
C SER A 129 -101.93 87.38 52.91
N GLU A 130 -101.67 88.57 52.36
CA GLU A 130 -102.53 89.75 52.55
C GLU A 130 -103.93 89.56 51.95
N MET A 131 -104.05 88.78 50.87
CA MET A 131 -105.35 88.42 50.28
C MET A 131 -106.10 87.41 51.15
N VAL A 132 -105.39 86.49 51.82
CA VAL A 132 -105.99 85.48 52.72
C VAL A 132 -106.43 86.10 54.06
N ASP A 133 -105.62 86.97 54.66
CA ASP A 133 -105.93 87.60 55.96
C ASP A 133 -106.85 88.83 55.85
N GLY A 134 -107.19 89.22 54.63
CA GLY A 134 -108.09 90.33 54.31
C GLY A 134 -107.48 91.72 54.49
N SER A 135 -106.17 91.83 54.74
CA SER A 135 -105.47 93.11 54.90
C SER A 135 -104.99 93.74 53.58
N ALA A 136 -105.26 93.10 52.45
CA ALA A 136 -104.83 93.55 51.13
C ALA A 136 -105.29 94.98 50.78
N ASP A 137 -104.32 95.84 50.47
CA ASP A 137 -104.57 97.16 49.90
C ASP A 137 -104.82 97.07 48.39
N PHE A 138 -106.11 97.05 48.02
CA PHE A 138 -106.56 96.99 46.64
C PHE A 138 -106.12 98.19 45.78
N SER A 139 -105.70 99.32 46.38
CA SER A 139 -105.21 100.46 45.62
C SER A 139 -103.80 100.22 45.02
N THR A 140 -103.00 99.35 45.65
CA THR A 140 -101.64 99.00 45.20
C THR A 140 -101.53 97.59 44.61
N LEU A 141 -102.57 96.76 44.77
CA LEU A 141 -102.62 95.36 44.30
C LEU A 141 -102.26 95.20 42.81
N GLY A 142 -102.80 96.04 41.92
CA GLY A 142 -102.52 95.95 40.48
C GLY A 142 -101.04 96.15 40.15
N LYS A 143 -100.39 97.15 40.78
CA LYS A 143 -98.95 97.42 40.58
C LYS A 143 -98.08 96.31 41.15
N ARG A 144 -98.40 95.81 42.34
CA ARG A 144 -97.63 94.71 42.99
C ARG A 144 -97.82 93.39 42.26
N SER A 145 -99.03 93.09 41.77
CA SER A 145 -99.30 91.92 40.92
C SER A 145 -98.54 91.99 39.60
N GLN A 146 -98.43 93.18 38.99
CA GLN A 146 -97.62 93.38 37.79
C GLN A 146 -96.12 93.13 38.08
N ALA A 147 -95.58 93.72 39.15
CA ALA A 147 -94.19 93.51 39.55
C ALA A 147 -93.88 92.02 39.87
N MET A 148 -94.81 91.32 40.53
CA MET A 148 -94.72 89.88 40.75
C MET A 148 -94.71 89.09 39.43
N SER A 149 -95.59 89.43 38.49
CA SER A 149 -95.66 88.79 37.17
C SER A 149 -94.38 89.01 36.34
N GLU A 150 -93.80 90.21 36.39
CA GLU A 150 -92.52 90.52 35.75
C GLU A 150 -91.36 89.72 36.35
N LYS A 151 -91.29 89.60 37.69
CA LYS A 151 -90.29 88.78 38.38
C LYS A 151 -90.44 87.30 38.05
N LEU A 152 -91.67 86.79 38.04
CA LEU A 152 -91.95 85.41 37.65
C LEU A 152 -91.51 85.14 36.20
N THR A 153 -91.87 86.04 35.28
CA THR A 153 -91.53 85.90 33.85
C THR A 153 -90.02 85.91 33.65
N ASN A 154 -89.30 86.79 34.34
CA ASN A 154 -87.83 86.84 34.30
C ASN A 154 -87.20 85.53 34.83
N LEU A 155 -87.66 85.06 35.99
CA LEU A 155 -87.20 83.82 36.59
C LEU A 155 -87.49 82.60 35.72
N GLN A 156 -88.70 82.50 35.16
CA GLN A 156 -89.07 81.45 34.22
C GLN A 156 -88.19 81.49 32.96
N ASN A 157 -87.90 82.67 32.42
CA ASN A 157 -87.00 82.82 31.28
C ASN A 157 -85.58 82.37 31.61
N LYS A 158 -85.01 82.81 32.73
CA LYS A 158 -83.66 82.38 33.15
C LYS A 158 -83.58 80.88 33.40
N LEU A 159 -84.56 80.29 34.09
CA LEU A 159 -84.61 78.84 34.30
C LEU A 159 -84.75 78.07 32.97
N ASN A 160 -85.56 78.56 32.04
CA ASN A 160 -85.69 77.95 30.72
C ASN A 160 -84.40 78.04 29.88
N THR A 161 -83.72 79.19 29.89
CA THR A 161 -82.41 79.36 29.24
C THR A 161 -81.38 78.42 29.85
N PHE A 162 -81.30 78.37 31.17
CA PHE A 162 -80.37 77.47 31.87
C PHE A 162 -80.63 76.00 31.53
N ARG A 163 -81.90 75.57 31.53
CA ARG A 163 -82.28 74.23 31.10
C ARG A 163 -81.83 73.94 29.67
N ALA A 164 -82.08 74.87 28.73
CA ALA A 164 -81.71 74.70 27.33
C ALA A 164 -80.19 74.58 27.14
N GLU A 165 -79.41 75.41 27.82
CA GLU A 165 -77.95 75.35 27.78
C GLU A 165 -77.41 74.04 28.36
N ARG A 166 -77.92 73.60 29.53
CA ARG A 166 -77.49 72.33 30.14
C ARG A 166 -77.88 71.12 29.29
N TYR A 167 -79.05 71.15 28.66
CA TYR A 167 -79.47 70.11 27.71
C TYR A 167 -78.50 70.05 26.52
N GLN A 168 -78.16 71.20 25.92
CA GLN A 168 -77.22 71.28 24.81
C GLN A 168 -75.81 70.81 25.20
N SER A 169 -75.28 71.24 26.35
CA SER A 169 -73.96 70.80 26.83
C SER A 169 -73.92 69.30 27.13
N PHE A 170 -75.01 68.75 27.68
CA PHE A 170 -75.14 67.31 27.91
C PHE A 170 -75.12 66.53 26.59
N THR A 171 -75.93 66.92 25.59
CA THR A 171 -75.96 66.23 24.29
C THR A 171 -74.64 66.34 23.53
N GLN A 172 -74.00 67.52 23.55
CA GLN A 172 -72.70 67.74 22.90
C GLN A 172 -71.59 66.85 23.47
N ALA A 173 -71.62 66.56 24.77
CA ALA A 173 -70.64 65.68 25.38
C ALA A 173 -70.73 64.24 24.84
N PHE A 174 -71.95 63.72 24.59
CA PHE A 174 -72.15 62.40 23.98
C PHE A 174 -71.80 62.38 22.48
N GLU A 175 -72.13 63.43 21.73
CA GLU A 175 -71.73 63.56 20.33
C GLU A 175 -70.21 63.58 20.18
N SER A 176 -69.51 64.37 21.01
CA SER A 176 -68.04 64.44 21.02
C SER A 176 -67.40 63.10 21.38
N VAL A 177 -67.99 62.35 22.33
CA VAL A 177 -67.53 60.99 22.66
C VAL A 177 -67.70 60.04 21.47
N ASN A 178 -68.83 60.09 20.77
CA ASN A 178 -69.09 59.21 19.63
C ASN A 178 -68.14 59.51 18.46
N GLU A 179 -67.97 60.80 18.11
CA GLU A 179 -67.01 61.23 17.08
C GLU A 179 -65.59 60.79 17.42
N LYS A 180 -65.18 60.91 18.70
CA LYS A 180 -63.83 60.51 19.10
C LYS A 180 -63.66 58.99 19.12
N ALA A 181 -64.69 58.24 19.48
CA ALA A 181 -64.69 56.77 19.42
C ALA A 181 -64.56 56.26 17.96
N GLU A 182 -65.27 56.86 17.02
CA GLU A 182 -65.16 56.54 15.58
C GLU A 182 -63.78 56.89 15.01
N SER A 183 -63.25 58.07 15.35
CA SER A 183 -61.91 58.50 14.96
C SER A 183 -60.83 57.54 15.49
N ASN A 184 -60.92 57.11 16.75
CA ASN A 184 -59.98 56.17 17.36
C ASN A 184 -60.00 54.80 16.69
N THR A 185 -61.19 54.31 16.34
CA THR A 185 -61.35 53.03 15.63
C THR A 185 -60.66 53.10 14.27
N THR A 186 -60.87 54.21 13.54
CA THR A 186 -60.25 54.44 12.23
C THR A 186 -58.72 54.56 12.32
N THR A 187 -58.18 55.34 13.27
CA THR A 187 -56.74 55.44 13.50
C THR A 187 -56.13 54.08 13.87
N GLY A 188 -56.82 53.29 14.70
CA GLY A 188 -56.43 51.94 15.05
C GLY A 188 -56.33 51.01 13.83
N MET A 189 -57.31 51.04 12.93
CA MET A 189 -57.28 50.27 11.68
C MET A 189 -56.11 50.68 10.77
N ILE A 190 -55.81 51.98 10.65
CA ILE A 190 -54.70 52.47 9.83
C ILE A 190 -53.35 52.00 10.40
N VAL A 191 -53.12 52.15 11.70
CA VAL A 191 -51.88 51.69 12.35
C VAL A 191 -51.73 50.17 12.22
N GLY A 192 -52.82 49.42 12.37
CA GLY A 192 -52.85 47.97 12.15
C GLY A 192 -52.48 47.60 10.71
N ALA A 193 -53.09 48.25 9.71
CA ALA A 193 -52.81 48.01 8.30
C ALA A 193 -51.34 48.34 7.94
N ILE A 194 -50.80 49.45 8.44
CA ILE A 194 -49.39 49.84 8.24
C ILE A 194 -48.44 48.81 8.86
N THR A 195 -48.75 48.31 10.06
CA THR A 195 -47.95 47.30 10.75
C THR A 195 -47.94 45.97 9.99
N ILE A 196 -49.09 45.55 9.46
CA ILE A 196 -49.19 44.34 8.63
C ILE A 196 -48.37 44.53 7.34
N LEU A 197 -48.50 45.68 6.69
CA LEU A 197 -47.80 45.98 5.44
C LEU A 197 -46.27 46.01 5.65
N SER A 198 -45.79 46.59 6.75
CA SER A 198 -44.37 46.61 7.09
C SER A 198 -43.82 45.21 7.45
N LEU A 199 -44.61 44.38 8.13
CA LEU A 199 -44.27 42.97 8.36
C LEU A 199 -44.07 42.20 7.05
N PHE A 200 -45.00 42.32 6.10
CA PHE A 200 -44.86 41.67 4.79
C PHE A 200 -43.71 42.25 3.96
N ALA A 201 -43.49 43.57 4.01
CA ALA A 201 -42.39 44.22 3.32
C ALA A 201 -41.00 43.73 3.76
N VAL A 202 -40.86 43.29 5.01
CA VAL A 202 -39.62 42.68 5.53
C VAL A 202 -39.59 41.17 5.35
N ALA A 203 -40.70 40.48 5.62
CA ALA A 203 -40.75 39.01 5.60
C ALA A 203 -40.55 38.43 4.19
N ILE A 204 -41.17 39.02 3.16
CA ILE A 204 -41.11 38.49 1.79
C ILE A 204 -39.67 38.51 1.22
N PRO A 205 -38.91 39.62 1.29
CA PRO A 205 -37.52 39.63 0.84
C PRO A 205 -36.63 38.64 1.59
N VAL A 206 -36.76 38.55 2.92
CA VAL A 206 -35.96 37.62 3.75
C VAL A 206 -36.23 36.17 3.32
N ALA A 207 -37.50 35.78 3.19
CA ALA A 207 -37.88 34.43 2.76
C ALA A 207 -37.38 34.11 1.33
N ARG A 208 -37.53 35.06 0.39
CA ARG A 208 -37.07 34.89 -0.99
C ARG A 208 -35.57 34.73 -1.10
N THR A 209 -34.78 35.55 -0.40
CA THR A 209 -33.30 35.45 -0.44
C THR A 209 -32.83 34.12 0.13
N ILE A 210 -33.33 33.70 1.29
CA ILE A 210 -32.95 32.41 1.90
C ILE A 210 -33.35 31.24 0.98
N SER A 211 -34.60 31.24 0.49
CA SER A 211 -35.12 30.15 -0.35
C SER A 211 -34.38 30.06 -1.69
N SER A 212 -34.10 31.19 -2.34
CA SER A 212 -33.38 31.19 -3.62
C SER A 212 -31.93 30.71 -3.47
N SER A 213 -31.23 31.16 -2.42
CA SER A 213 -29.87 30.72 -2.14
C SER A 213 -29.79 29.23 -1.83
N LEU A 214 -30.73 28.69 -1.04
CA LEU A 214 -30.81 27.25 -0.77
C LEU A 214 -31.15 26.44 -2.02
N GLN A 215 -32.09 26.91 -2.85
CA GLN A 215 -32.43 26.23 -4.09
C GLN A 215 -31.24 26.14 -5.06
N ASN A 216 -30.41 27.20 -5.15
CA ASN A 216 -29.21 27.17 -5.98
C ASN A 216 -28.21 26.11 -5.48
N ILE A 217 -27.98 26.04 -4.17
CA ILE A 217 -27.11 25.00 -3.58
C ILE A 217 -27.68 23.61 -3.84
N ILE A 218 -28.98 23.39 -3.60
CA ILE A 218 -29.65 22.11 -3.83
C ILE A 218 -29.54 21.70 -5.31
N GLN A 219 -29.77 22.62 -6.25
CA GLN A 219 -29.71 22.33 -7.67
C GLN A 219 -28.29 21.94 -8.10
N SER A 220 -27.27 22.64 -7.61
CA SER A 220 -25.88 22.29 -7.88
C SER A 220 -25.47 20.96 -7.24
N MET A 221 -25.89 20.68 -6.00
CA MET A 221 -25.66 19.38 -5.35
C MET A 221 -26.37 18.25 -6.10
N LYS A 222 -27.59 18.51 -6.61
CA LYS A 222 -28.33 17.56 -7.44
C LYS A 222 -27.62 17.31 -8.78
N GLY A 223 -27.03 18.34 -9.38
CA GLY A 223 -26.16 18.20 -10.55
C GLY A 223 -24.99 17.25 -10.28
N ILE A 224 -24.25 17.46 -9.19
CA ILE A 224 -23.13 16.59 -8.79
C ILE A 224 -23.61 15.15 -8.54
N ALA A 225 -24.76 14.96 -7.90
CA ALA A 225 -25.29 13.62 -7.57
C ALA A 225 -25.90 12.87 -8.77
N GLN A 226 -26.45 13.58 -9.77
CA GLN A 226 -27.18 12.97 -10.89
C GLN A 226 -26.37 12.92 -12.19
N GLU A 227 -25.42 13.84 -12.40
CA GLU A 227 -24.61 13.93 -13.63
C GLU A 227 -23.25 13.24 -13.46
N ASN A 228 -23.23 11.96 -13.06
CA ASN A 228 -22.01 11.16 -12.92
C ASN A 228 -20.89 11.86 -12.11
N GLY A 229 -21.23 12.44 -10.95
CA GLY A 229 -20.21 12.92 -10.02
C GLY A 229 -19.24 13.94 -10.60
N ASP A 230 -19.71 14.97 -11.32
CA ASP A 230 -18.83 16.04 -11.81
C ASP A 230 -18.27 16.87 -10.64
N LEU A 231 -17.06 16.52 -10.21
CA LEU A 231 -16.32 17.17 -9.12
C LEU A 231 -15.59 18.43 -9.60
N THR A 232 -15.72 18.84 -10.87
CA THR A 232 -15.17 20.12 -11.36
C THR A 232 -16.09 21.30 -11.07
N VAL A 233 -17.37 21.02 -10.77
CA VAL A 233 -18.36 22.05 -10.44
C VAL A 233 -18.04 22.70 -9.09
N ARG A 234 -18.17 24.03 -9.03
CA ARG A 234 -18.01 24.82 -7.80
C ARG A 234 -19.25 25.66 -7.56
N LEU A 235 -19.68 25.71 -6.30
CA LEU A 235 -20.76 26.59 -5.87
C LEU A 235 -20.26 28.03 -5.86
N THR A 236 -21.08 28.95 -6.37
CA THR A 236 -20.80 30.39 -6.31
C THR A 236 -21.88 31.07 -5.46
N THR A 237 -21.45 31.98 -4.60
CA THR A 237 -22.37 32.80 -3.79
C THR A 237 -21.75 34.16 -3.52
N ASN A 238 -22.60 35.18 -3.53
CA ASN A 238 -22.23 36.54 -3.12
C ASN A 238 -22.61 36.81 -1.65
N SER A 239 -23.11 35.80 -0.94
CA SER A 239 -23.49 35.91 0.47
C SER A 239 -22.26 35.83 1.36
N LYS A 240 -22.21 36.67 2.40
CA LYS A 240 -21.16 36.65 3.43
C LYS A 240 -21.68 36.17 4.79
N ASP A 241 -22.86 35.57 4.79
CA ASP A 241 -23.49 34.95 5.96
C ASP A 241 -23.23 33.43 5.97
N GLU A 242 -24.03 32.69 6.75
CA GLU A 242 -23.89 31.24 6.90
C GLU A 242 -24.00 30.47 5.57
N ILE A 243 -24.69 31.00 4.55
CA ILE A 243 -24.72 30.42 3.20
C ILE A 243 -23.34 30.55 2.52
N GLY A 244 -22.66 31.68 2.73
CA GLY A 244 -21.31 31.93 2.22
C GLY A 244 -20.30 30.93 2.78
N GLU A 245 -20.35 30.71 4.08
CA GLU A 245 -19.50 29.75 4.78
C GLU A 245 -19.79 28.29 4.35
N LEU A 246 -21.05 27.92 4.19
CA LEU A 246 -21.45 26.61 3.65
C LEU A 246 -20.85 26.36 2.26
N VAL A 247 -20.94 27.34 1.36
CA VAL A 247 -20.38 27.25 0.00
C VAL A 247 -18.86 27.10 0.02
N LEU A 248 -18.17 27.84 0.88
CA LEU A 248 -16.71 27.75 1.04
C LEU A 248 -16.29 26.33 1.45
N TRP A 249 -16.83 25.81 2.54
CA TRP A 249 -16.48 24.49 3.06
C TRP A 249 -16.91 23.35 2.12
N PHE A 250 -18.04 23.51 1.44
CA PHE A 250 -18.45 22.57 0.40
C PHE A 250 -17.44 22.50 -0.75
N ASN A 251 -17.01 23.66 -1.28
CA ASN A 251 -16.02 23.70 -2.35
C ASN A 251 -14.68 23.11 -1.92
N SER A 252 -14.21 23.37 -0.70
CA SER A 252 -13.00 22.75 -0.15
C SER A 252 -13.13 21.23 0.01
N PHE A 253 -14.31 20.73 0.40
CA PHE A 253 -14.57 19.29 0.45
C PHE A 253 -14.51 18.64 -0.94
N ILE A 254 -15.15 19.26 -1.95
CA ILE A 254 -15.11 18.77 -3.33
C ILE A 254 -13.69 18.80 -3.90
N GLU A 255 -12.90 19.85 -3.63
CA GLU A 255 -11.49 19.92 -4.05
C GLU A 255 -10.66 18.77 -3.44
N LYS A 256 -10.86 18.48 -2.15
CA LYS A 256 -10.19 17.35 -1.49
C LYS A 256 -10.61 16.01 -2.09
N LEU A 257 -11.90 15.83 -2.39
CA LEU A 257 -12.42 14.61 -3.02
C LEU A 257 -11.87 14.44 -4.44
N GLN A 258 -11.81 15.52 -5.23
CA GLN A 258 -11.20 15.55 -6.56
C GLN A 258 -9.73 15.12 -6.50
N GLY A 259 -8.96 15.62 -5.53
CA GLY A 259 -7.57 15.19 -5.32
C GLY A 259 -7.43 13.71 -5.00
N VAL A 260 -8.31 13.15 -4.17
CA VAL A 260 -8.31 11.71 -3.85
C VAL A 260 -8.64 10.86 -5.09
N ILE A 261 -9.69 11.21 -5.83
CA ILE A 261 -10.07 10.48 -7.05
C ILE A 261 -8.96 10.56 -8.11
N LYS A 262 -8.36 11.75 -8.29
CA LYS A 262 -7.22 11.91 -9.19
C LYS A 262 -6.05 10.99 -8.81
N ASN A 263 -5.68 10.94 -7.53
CA ASN A 263 -4.63 10.05 -7.06
C ASN A 263 -4.97 8.56 -7.29
N VAL A 264 -6.25 8.16 -7.17
CA VAL A 264 -6.67 6.79 -7.49
C VAL A 264 -6.49 6.49 -8.99
N VAL A 265 -6.89 7.40 -9.87
CA VAL A 265 -6.68 7.23 -11.33
C VAL A 265 -5.19 7.16 -11.66
N ASP A 266 -4.41 8.10 -11.12
CA ASP A 266 -2.97 8.22 -11.36
C ASP A 266 -2.18 7.00 -10.83
N THR A 267 -2.72 6.25 -9.86
CA THR A 267 -2.09 5.03 -9.30
C THR A 267 -2.63 3.74 -9.89
N ALA A 268 -3.89 3.69 -10.35
CA ALA A 268 -4.48 2.50 -10.95
C ALA A 268 -3.82 2.14 -12.30
N LEU A 269 -3.49 3.13 -13.14
CA LEU A 269 -2.84 2.89 -14.43
C LEU A 269 -1.44 2.27 -14.28
N PRO A 270 -0.50 2.85 -13.48
CA PRO A 270 0.78 2.21 -13.22
C PRO A 270 0.67 0.84 -12.56
N LEU A 271 -0.35 0.61 -11.72
CA LEU A 271 -0.58 -0.70 -11.12
C LEU A 271 -0.93 -1.76 -12.17
N ALA A 272 -1.80 -1.43 -13.14
CA ALA A 272 -2.13 -2.31 -14.25
C ALA A 272 -0.91 -2.61 -15.14
N GLU A 273 -0.10 -1.58 -15.44
CA GLU A 273 1.13 -1.73 -16.24
C GLU A 273 2.16 -2.62 -15.53
N THR A 274 2.36 -2.40 -14.23
CA THR A 274 3.26 -3.20 -13.40
C THR A 274 2.79 -4.65 -13.35
N ALA A 275 1.49 -4.89 -13.15
CA ALA A 275 0.91 -6.22 -13.14
C ALA A 275 1.11 -6.93 -14.49
N ASN A 276 0.88 -6.25 -15.62
CA ASN A 276 1.13 -6.81 -16.95
C ASN A 276 2.63 -7.15 -17.16
N THR A 277 3.53 -6.29 -16.68
CA THR A 277 4.99 -6.54 -16.71
C THR A 277 5.36 -7.79 -15.90
N ILE A 278 4.77 -7.97 -14.72
CA ILE A 278 5.00 -9.16 -13.89
C ILE A 278 4.46 -10.43 -14.58
N SER A 279 3.30 -10.35 -15.25
CA SER A 279 2.74 -11.47 -16.01
C SER A 279 3.64 -11.90 -17.19
N GLN A 280 4.18 -10.92 -17.93
CA GLN A 280 5.15 -11.19 -19.00
C GLN A 280 6.45 -11.78 -18.46
N LEU A 281 6.95 -11.25 -17.35
CA LEU A 281 8.15 -11.77 -16.70
C LEU A 281 7.95 -13.20 -16.22
N SER A 282 6.82 -13.49 -15.56
CA SER A 282 6.42 -14.85 -15.16
C SER A 282 6.42 -15.81 -16.35
N SER A 283 5.81 -15.42 -17.47
CA SER A 283 5.78 -16.24 -18.70
C SER A 283 7.19 -16.51 -19.25
N SER A 284 8.07 -15.52 -19.24
CA SER A 284 9.47 -15.67 -19.65
C SER A 284 10.26 -16.57 -18.70
N THR A 285 10.01 -16.45 -17.39
CA THR A 285 10.62 -17.28 -16.35
C THR A 285 10.18 -18.74 -16.49
N ILE A 286 8.90 -19.02 -16.75
CA ILE A 286 8.40 -20.37 -17.02
C ILE A 286 9.10 -20.99 -18.23
N SER A 287 9.25 -20.23 -19.32
CA SER A 287 10.00 -20.68 -20.50
C SER A 287 11.46 -21.00 -20.19
N SER A 288 12.08 -20.19 -19.34
CA SER A 288 13.46 -20.42 -18.86
C SER A 288 13.57 -21.69 -18.03
N PHE A 289 12.59 -21.99 -17.16
CA PHE A 289 12.55 -23.24 -16.39
C PHE A 289 12.31 -24.46 -17.27
N ASN A 290 11.50 -24.36 -18.33
CA ASN A 290 11.37 -25.46 -19.30
C ASN A 290 12.71 -25.77 -19.96
N ARG A 291 13.45 -24.75 -20.41
CA ARG A 291 14.79 -24.93 -20.99
C ARG A 291 15.80 -25.47 -19.97
N GLN A 292 15.68 -25.07 -18.71
CA GLN A 292 16.48 -25.61 -17.62
C GLN A 292 16.18 -27.10 -17.41
N SER A 293 14.91 -27.51 -17.44
CA SER A 293 14.50 -28.92 -17.36
C SER A 293 15.14 -29.75 -18.48
N ASP A 294 15.13 -29.26 -19.72
CA ASP A 294 15.80 -29.95 -20.84
C ASP A 294 17.31 -30.09 -20.59
N SER A 295 17.95 -29.04 -20.06
CA SER A 295 19.38 -29.03 -19.73
C SER A 295 19.72 -30.00 -18.59
N VAL A 296 18.81 -30.15 -17.63
CA VAL A 296 18.94 -31.08 -16.50
C VAL A 296 18.80 -32.53 -16.97
N ILE A 297 17.87 -32.82 -17.87
CA ILE A 297 17.75 -34.14 -18.51
C ILE A 297 19.04 -34.49 -19.26
N GLN A 298 19.58 -33.55 -20.04
CA GLN A 298 20.83 -33.77 -20.75
C GLN A 298 22.02 -33.96 -19.80
N SER A 299 22.07 -33.19 -18.71
CA SER A 299 23.11 -33.34 -17.68
C SER A 299 23.04 -34.70 -16.99
N ARG A 300 21.83 -35.20 -16.70
CA ARG A 300 21.62 -36.54 -16.16
C ARG A 300 22.21 -37.60 -17.09
N GLN A 301 21.89 -37.53 -18.37
CA GLN A 301 22.43 -38.45 -19.38
C GLN A 301 23.97 -38.42 -19.39
N SER A 302 24.59 -37.24 -19.38
CA SER A 302 26.06 -37.13 -19.36
C SER A 302 26.68 -37.71 -18.09
N VAL A 303 26.04 -37.56 -16.92
CA VAL A 303 26.52 -38.18 -15.67
C VAL A 303 26.40 -39.70 -15.73
N GLU A 304 25.34 -40.22 -16.35
CA GLU A 304 25.11 -41.66 -16.50
C GLU A 304 26.12 -42.30 -17.48
N GLU A 305 26.40 -41.63 -18.61
CA GLU A 305 27.46 -42.00 -19.55
C GLU A 305 28.86 -41.93 -18.90
N MET A 306 29.09 -40.92 -18.05
CA MET A 306 30.34 -40.80 -17.28
C MET A 306 30.49 -41.95 -16.28
N SER A 307 29.43 -42.30 -15.55
CA SER A 307 29.44 -43.43 -14.61
C SER A 307 29.76 -44.75 -15.30
N GLN A 308 29.18 -44.98 -16.48
CA GLN A 308 29.51 -46.15 -17.31
C GLN A 308 30.98 -46.15 -17.76
N SER A 309 31.49 -45.00 -18.21
CA SER A 309 32.88 -44.86 -18.64
C SER A 309 33.87 -45.10 -17.49
N VAL A 310 33.56 -44.63 -16.28
CA VAL A 310 34.37 -44.85 -15.07
C VAL A 310 34.41 -46.33 -14.69
N ALA A 311 33.28 -47.05 -14.80
CA ALA A 311 33.23 -48.49 -14.56
C ALA A 311 34.09 -49.26 -15.57
N GLU A 312 34.10 -48.84 -16.84
CA GLU A 312 34.95 -49.42 -17.88
C GLU A 312 36.44 -49.16 -17.61
N ILE A 313 36.83 -47.94 -17.22
CA ILE A 313 38.22 -47.61 -16.86
C ILE A 313 38.67 -48.43 -15.65
N THR A 314 37.81 -48.60 -14.64
CA THR A 314 38.12 -49.43 -13.46
C THR A 314 38.44 -50.87 -13.87
N THR A 315 37.62 -51.44 -14.76
CA THR A 315 37.83 -52.79 -15.30
C THR A 315 39.13 -52.87 -16.10
N ASN A 316 39.38 -51.91 -16.99
CA ASN A 316 40.61 -51.85 -17.79
C ASN A 316 41.87 -51.69 -16.93
N ALA A 317 41.81 -50.92 -15.85
CA ALA A 317 42.91 -50.76 -14.91
C ALA A 317 43.21 -52.08 -14.18
N ALA A 318 42.17 -52.81 -13.74
CA ALA A 318 42.32 -54.12 -13.14
C ALA A 318 42.96 -55.13 -14.11
N ASP A 319 42.45 -55.21 -15.35
CA ASP A 319 43.00 -56.09 -16.38
C ASP A 319 44.45 -55.75 -16.72
N ALA A 320 44.80 -54.45 -16.78
CA ALA A 320 46.16 -53.99 -17.02
C ALA A 320 47.10 -54.29 -15.84
N ALA A 321 46.62 -54.22 -14.59
CA ALA A 321 47.39 -54.63 -13.41
C ALA A 321 47.68 -56.14 -13.44
N ASP A 322 46.70 -56.96 -13.79
CA ASP A 322 46.87 -58.41 -13.94
C ASP A 322 47.82 -58.76 -15.10
N ALA A 323 47.72 -58.06 -16.23
CA ALA A 323 48.64 -58.23 -17.36
C ALA A 323 50.09 -57.86 -16.98
N ALA A 324 50.27 -56.75 -16.25
CA ALA A 324 51.58 -56.35 -15.73
C ALA A 324 52.14 -57.40 -14.76
N LYS A 325 51.33 -57.89 -13.82
CA LYS A 325 51.74 -58.96 -12.90
C LYS A 325 52.19 -60.23 -13.63
N ASN A 326 51.45 -60.64 -14.66
CA ASN A 326 51.83 -61.79 -15.49
C ASN A 326 53.13 -61.54 -16.26
N ALA A 327 53.34 -60.34 -16.81
CA ALA A 327 54.58 -59.97 -17.47
C ALA A 327 55.77 -59.98 -16.51
N ASN A 328 55.59 -59.55 -15.25
CA ASN A 328 56.63 -59.63 -14.22
C ASN A 328 57.03 -61.09 -13.93
N ILE A 329 56.05 -61.99 -13.79
CA ILE A 329 56.30 -63.43 -13.59
C ILE A 329 57.10 -64.03 -14.77
N GLU A 330 56.75 -63.70 -16.01
CA GLU A 330 57.47 -64.21 -17.19
C GLU A 330 58.88 -63.60 -17.32
N ALA A 331 59.07 -62.34 -16.94
CA ALA A 331 60.39 -61.71 -16.91
C ALA A 331 61.29 -62.31 -15.81
N GLU A 332 60.75 -62.63 -14.64
CA GLU A 332 61.47 -63.37 -13.58
C GLU A 332 61.89 -64.76 -14.06
N LYS A 333 60.98 -65.52 -14.69
CA LYS A 333 61.35 -66.82 -15.31
C LYS A 333 62.42 -66.66 -16.38
N GLY A 334 62.32 -65.61 -17.21
CA GLY A 334 63.34 -65.30 -18.22
C GLY A 334 64.71 -65.04 -17.59
N LYS A 335 64.74 -64.33 -16.45
CA LYS A 335 65.97 -64.05 -15.70
C LYS A 335 66.59 -65.34 -15.18
N ASP A 336 65.80 -66.24 -14.61
CA ASP A 336 66.26 -67.55 -14.15
C ASP A 336 66.87 -68.37 -15.30
N VAL A 337 66.25 -68.36 -16.48
CA VAL A 337 66.76 -69.05 -17.68
C VAL A 337 68.11 -68.45 -18.14
N VAL A 338 68.24 -67.13 -18.11
CA VAL A 338 69.50 -66.45 -18.44
C VAL A 338 70.60 -66.79 -17.42
N GLU A 339 70.28 -66.81 -16.13
CA GLU A 339 71.22 -67.19 -15.08
C GLU A 339 71.72 -68.64 -15.25
N GLN A 340 70.82 -69.58 -15.55
CA GLN A 340 71.19 -70.96 -15.89
C GLN A 340 72.04 -71.04 -17.16
N THR A 341 71.75 -70.19 -18.16
CA THR A 341 72.54 -70.11 -19.40
C THR A 341 73.96 -69.63 -19.10
N VAL A 342 74.13 -68.61 -18.24
CA VAL A 342 75.45 -68.14 -17.80
C VAL A 342 76.25 -69.25 -17.11
N ILE A 343 75.60 -70.03 -16.23
CA ILE A 343 76.23 -71.18 -15.57
C ILE A 343 76.69 -72.21 -16.63
N GLY A 344 75.81 -72.58 -17.56
CA GLY A 344 76.13 -73.54 -18.62
C GLY A 344 77.28 -73.09 -19.54
N ILE A 345 77.31 -71.81 -19.90
CA ILE A 345 78.38 -71.23 -20.72
C ILE A 345 79.72 -71.21 -19.95
N ARG A 346 79.71 -70.93 -18.64
CA ARG A 346 80.92 -71.00 -17.81
C ARG A 346 81.49 -72.42 -17.75
N THR A 347 80.63 -73.42 -17.55
CA THR A 347 81.07 -74.83 -17.61
C THR A 347 81.61 -75.20 -18.99
N LEU A 348 81.03 -74.67 -20.07
CA LEU A 348 81.57 -74.85 -21.42
C LEU A 348 82.96 -74.21 -21.56
N ALA A 349 83.19 -73.03 -20.98
CA ALA A 349 84.50 -72.36 -20.97
C ALA A 349 85.58 -73.23 -20.30
N GLU A 350 85.24 -73.83 -19.16
CA GLU A 350 86.12 -74.75 -18.43
C GLU A 350 86.45 -75.99 -19.28
N ASN A 351 85.44 -76.61 -19.90
CA ASN A 351 85.63 -77.77 -20.78
C ASN A 351 86.51 -77.45 -22.01
N VAL A 352 86.33 -76.27 -22.63
CA VAL A 352 87.17 -75.83 -23.75
C VAL A 352 88.61 -75.60 -23.31
N THR A 353 88.82 -75.04 -22.12
CA THR A 353 90.14 -74.82 -21.53
C THR A 353 90.85 -76.16 -21.28
N GLN A 354 90.15 -77.13 -20.68
CA GLN A 354 90.69 -78.48 -20.45
C GLN A 354 91.00 -79.24 -21.75
N ALA A 355 90.16 -79.06 -22.77
CA ALA A 355 90.41 -79.64 -24.09
C ALA A 355 91.65 -79.02 -24.75
N ALA A 356 91.87 -77.70 -24.60
CA ALA A 356 93.06 -77.00 -25.09
C ALA A 356 94.35 -77.50 -24.42
N GLU A 357 94.31 -77.73 -23.11
CA GLU A 357 95.44 -78.34 -22.37
C GLU A 357 95.77 -79.75 -22.90
N THR A 358 94.74 -80.57 -23.13
CA THR A 358 94.92 -81.95 -23.63
C THR A 358 95.53 -81.97 -25.04
N VAL A 359 95.10 -81.06 -25.92
CA VAL A 359 95.65 -80.94 -27.28
C VAL A 359 97.07 -80.36 -27.27
N ASN A 360 97.37 -79.42 -26.38
CA ASN A 360 98.73 -78.93 -26.18
C ASN A 360 99.67 -80.05 -25.71
N GLN A 361 99.22 -80.90 -24.77
CA GLN A 361 99.99 -82.05 -24.34
C GLN A 361 100.25 -83.04 -25.49
N LEU A 362 99.25 -83.29 -26.34
CA LEU A 362 99.41 -84.10 -27.54
C LEU A 362 100.46 -83.51 -28.49
N GLN A 363 100.48 -82.18 -28.66
CA GLN A 363 101.49 -81.50 -29.47
C GLN A 363 102.91 -81.72 -28.90
N GLU A 364 103.11 -81.56 -27.59
CA GLU A 364 104.39 -81.82 -26.92
C GLU A 364 104.84 -83.28 -27.06
N ASP A 365 103.92 -84.23 -26.89
CA ASP A 365 104.23 -85.65 -27.03
C ASP A 365 104.61 -85.99 -28.48
N THR A 366 103.97 -85.35 -29.46
CA THR A 366 104.29 -85.50 -30.88
C THR A 366 105.68 -84.93 -31.20
N ASP A 367 106.06 -83.80 -30.62
CA ASP A 367 107.41 -83.24 -30.71
C ASP A 367 108.47 -84.20 -30.15
N ARG A 368 108.19 -84.83 -29.00
CA ARG A 368 109.07 -85.84 -28.40
C ARG A 368 109.25 -87.07 -29.30
N VAL A 369 108.18 -87.55 -29.93
CA VAL A 369 108.26 -88.67 -30.88
C VAL A 369 109.10 -88.30 -32.11
N ASN A 370 108.99 -87.06 -32.61
CA ASN A 370 109.82 -86.59 -33.72
C ASN A 370 111.33 -86.64 -33.41
N VAL A 371 111.74 -86.26 -32.19
CA VAL A 371 113.14 -86.38 -31.74
C VAL A 371 113.61 -87.84 -31.76
N VAL A 372 112.77 -88.77 -31.31
CA VAL A 372 113.10 -90.20 -31.32
C VAL A 372 113.25 -90.73 -32.76
N LEU A 373 112.39 -90.30 -33.68
CA LEU A 373 112.48 -90.69 -35.08
C LEU A 373 113.72 -90.14 -35.78
N GLU A 374 114.17 -88.93 -35.45
CA GLU A 374 115.41 -88.38 -35.98
C GLU A 374 116.62 -89.24 -35.57
N VAL A 375 116.62 -89.75 -34.33
CA VAL A 375 117.62 -90.72 -33.85
C VAL A 375 117.52 -92.04 -34.62
N ILE A 376 116.32 -92.58 -34.84
CA ILE A 376 116.14 -93.84 -35.60
C ILE A 376 116.60 -93.66 -37.05
N ARG A 377 116.27 -92.53 -37.69
CA ARG A 377 116.75 -92.19 -39.04
C ARG A 377 118.27 -92.10 -39.06
N GLY A 378 118.88 -91.44 -38.07
CA GLY A 378 120.34 -91.40 -37.91
C GLY A 378 120.97 -92.79 -37.75
N ILE A 379 120.34 -93.70 -36.99
CA ILE A 379 120.77 -95.09 -36.87
C ILE A 379 120.62 -95.83 -38.21
N ALA A 380 119.52 -95.64 -38.93
CA ALA A 380 119.30 -96.24 -40.24
C ALA A 380 120.34 -95.75 -41.28
N ASP A 381 120.67 -94.46 -41.30
CA ASP A 381 121.71 -93.88 -42.15
C ASP A 381 123.10 -94.45 -41.83
N GLN A 382 123.44 -94.55 -40.54
CA GLN A 382 124.67 -95.20 -40.09
C GLN A 382 124.70 -96.67 -40.47
N THR A 383 123.58 -97.39 -40.33
CA THR A 383 123.46 -98.81 -40.67
C THR A 383 123.60 -99.01 -42.18
N ASN A 384 123.03 -98.13 -42.99
CA ASN A 384 123.15 -98.12 -44.45
C ASN A 384 124.61 -97.88 -44.90
N LEU A 385 125.32 -96.94 -44.25
CA LEU A 385 126.74 -96.67 -44.47
C LEU A 385 127.64 -97.85 -44.05
N LEU A 386 127.37 -98.46 -42.90
CA LEU A 386 128.08 -99.65 -42.42
C LEU A 386 127.86 -100.84 -43.37
N ALA A 387 126.63 -101.06 -43.82
CA ALA A 387 126.27 -102.09 -44.78
C ALA A 387 126.93 -101.86 -46.14
N LEU A 388 126.99 -100.61 -46.62
CA LEU A 388 127.71 -100.26 -47.84
C LEU A 388 129.21 -100.55 -47.74
N ASN A 389 129.85 -100.17 -46.63
CA ASN A 389 131.26 -100.48 -46.37
C ASN A 389 131.49 -102.00 -46.30
N ALA A 390 130.59 -102.76 -45.68
CA ALA A 390 130.65 -104.22 -45.63
C ALA A 390 130.46 -104.86 -47.02
N ALA A 391 129.55 -104.35 -47.85
CA ALA A 391 129.34 -104.81 -49.22
C ALA A 391 130.56 -104.54 -50.12
N ILE A 392 131.21 -103.37 -49.95
CA ILE A 392 132.47 -103.03 -50.63
C ILE A 392 133.58 -104.02 -50.23
N GLU A 393 133.76 -104.29 -48.94
CA GLU A 393 134.81 -105.20 -48.47
C GLU A 393 134.52 -106.67 -48.83
N ALA A 394 133.25 -107.07 -48.87
CA ALA A 394 132.82 -108.37 -49.36
C ALA A 394 133.07 -108.55 -50.87
N ALA A 395 132.86 -107.50 -51.68
CA ALA A 395 133.23 -107.49 -53.09
C ALA A 395 134.76 -107.58 -53.29
N ARG A 396 135.53 -106.97 -52.37
CA ARG A 396 137.00 -107.00 -52.35
C ARG A 396 137.58 -108.39 -52.04
N ALA A 397 136.86 -109.22 -51.27
CA ALA A 397 137.24 -110.59 -50.92
C ALA A 397 136.94 -111.66 -52.00
N GLY A 398 136.32 -111.27 -53.13
CA GLY A 398 136.04 -112.18 -54.25
C GLY A 398 135.09 -113.33 -53.90
N GLU A 399 135.35 -114.55 -54.40
CA GLU A 399 134.48 -115.73 -54.20
C GLU A 399 134.25 -116.11 -52.72
N GLN A 400 135.21 -115.82 -51.82
CA GLN A 400 135.06 -116.08 -50.38
C GLN A 400 134.10 -115.09 -49.68
N GLY A 401 133.79 -113.95 -50.30
CA GLY A 401 132.95 -112.89 -49.75
C GLY A 401 131.47 -112.97 -50.14
N ARG A 402 131.05 -113.90 -51.01
CA ARG A 402 129.67 -113.95 -51.56
C ARG A 402 128.59 -114.06 -50.49
N GLY A 403 128.78 -114.88 -49.45
CA GLY A 403 127.83 -114.99 -48.35
C GLY A 403 127.71 -113.70 -47.53
N PHE A 404 128.83 -113.00 -47.30
CA PHE A 404 128.86 -111.71 -46.62
C PHE A 404 128.25 -110.58 -47.46
N ALA A 405 128.43 -110.59 -48.78
CA ALA A 405 127.84 -109.61 -49.68
C ALA A 405 126.30 -109.68 -49.66
N VAL A 406 125.71 -110.88 -49.64
CA VAL A 406 124.25 -111.06 -49.56
C VAL A 406 123.71 -110.52 -48.23
N VAL A 407 124.39 -110.79 -47.10
CA VAL A 407 123.98 -110.26 -45.80
C VAL A 407 124.13 -108.73 -45.76
N ALA A 408 125.20 -108.18 -46.32
CA ALA A 408 125.41 -106.73 -46.39
C ALA A 408 124.32 -106.03 -47.24
N ASP A 409 123.94 -106.60 -48.40
CA ASP A 409 122.85 -106.07 -49.21
C ASP A 409 121.48 -106.18 -48.51
N GLU A 410 121.23 -107.26 -47.75
CA GLU A 410 120.00 -107.42 -46.97
C GLU A 410 119.92 -106.41 -45.81
N VAL A 411 121.03 -106.17 -45.10
CA VAL A 411 121.12 -105.12 -44.06
C VAL A 411 120.96 -103.73 -44.67
N ARG A 412 121.52 -103.50 -45.87
CA ARG A 412 121.35 -102.24 -46.60
C ARG A 412 119.89 -102.01 -46.99
N ASN A 413 119.21 -103.04 -47.49
CA ASN A 413 117.79 -102.99 -47.82
C ASN A 413 116.93 -102.74 -46.57
N LEU A 414 117.23 -103.42 -45.45
CA LEU A 414 116.53 -103.21 -44.18
C LEU A 414 116.74 -101.78 -43.64
N ALA A 415 117.95 -101.24 -43.75
CA ALA A 415 118.25 -99.85 -43.38
C ALA A 415 117.49 -98.86 -44.27
N SER A 416 117.44 -99.09 -45.58
CA SER A 416 116.66 -98.28 -46.54
C SER A 416 115.17 -98.31 -46.23
N ARG A 417 114.60 -99.49 -45.96
CA ARG A 417 113.18 -99.64 -45.57
C ARG A 417 112.87 -98.98 -44.23
N THR A 418 113.83 -99.01 -43.29
CA THR A 418 113.72 -98.30 -42.01
C THR A 418 113.69 -96.79 -42.24
N GLN A 419 114.58 -96.27 -43.09
CA GLN A 419 114.63 -94.86 -43.45
C GLN A 419 113.33 -94.39 -44.12
N GLU A 420 112.81 -95.16 -45.09
CA GLU A 420 111.53 -94.91 -45.76
C GLU A 420 110.37 -94.91 -44.76
N SER A 421 110.28 -95.90 -43.87
CA SER A 421 109.24 -95.95 -42.83
C SER A 421 109.35 -94.79 -41.84
N THR A 422 110.56 -94.38 -41.45
CA THR A 422 110.75 -93.20 -40.59
C THR A 422 110.36 -91.89 -41.26
N GLU A 423 110.56 -91.78 -42.59
CA GLU A 423 110.12 -90.62 -43.37
C GLU A 423 108.59 -90.56 -43.46
N GLU A 424 107.93 -91.70 -43.71
CA GLU A 424 106.47 -91.79 -43.70
C GLU A 424 105.88 -91.42 -42.33
N ILE A 425 106.46 -91.92 -41.23
CA ILE A 425 106.01 -91.56 -39.88
C ILE A 425 106.28 -90.08 -39.59
N ASN A 426 107.42 -89.53 -40.01
CA ASN A 426 107.72 -88.10 -39.86
C ASN A 426 106.68 -87.23 -40.58
N GLN A 427 106.29 -87.59 -41.81
CA GLN A 427 105.21 -86.92 -42.54
C GLN A 427 103.87 -87.00 -41.79
N MET A 428 103.49 -88.17 -41.26
CA MET A 428 102.28 -88.33 -40.46
C MET A 428 102.30 -87.49 -39.18
N LEU A 429 103.43 -87.43 -38.47
CA LEU A 429 103.58 -86.59 -37.28
C LEU A 429 103.55 -85.10 -37.63
N GLY A 430 104.14 -84.68 -38.76
CA GLY A 430 104.03 -83.31 -39.25
C GLY A 430 102.58 -82.91 -39.52
N GLN A 431 101.78 -83.81 -40.11
CA GLN A 431 100.34 -83.61 -40.26
C GLN A 431 99.62 -83.54 -38.91
N LEU A 432 99.98 -84.40 -37.96
CA LEU A 432 99.39 -84.45 -36.62
C LEU A 432 99.71 -83.18 -35.80
N GLN A 433 100.95 -82.68 -35.87
CA GLN A 433 101.35 -81.39 -35.30
C GLN A 433 100.59 -80.22 -35.91
N GLY A 434 100.45 -80.21 -37.24
CA GLY A 434 99.66 -79.21 -37.95
C GLY A 434 98.19 -79.21 -37.51
N ALA A 435 97.61 -80.41 -37.35
CA ALA A 435 96.25 -80.59 -36.87
C ALA A 435 96.09 -80.16 -35.39
N ALA A 436 97.04 -80.52 -34.52
CA ALA A 436 97.05 -80.13 -33.11
C ALA A 436 97.14 -78.61 -32.95
N LYS A 437 98.07 -77.95 -33.66
CA LYS A 437 98.22 -76.49 -33.65
C LYS A 437 96.95 -75.78 -34.13
N LYS A 438 96.31 -76.30 -35.18
CA LYS A 438 95.03 -75.80 -35.68
C LYS A 438 93.91 -75.96 -34.64
N ALA A 439 93.86 -77.10 -33.96
CA ALA A 439 92.89 -77.35 -32.89
C ALA A 439 93.08 -76.40 -31.70
N VAL A 440 94.32 -76.13 -31.27
CA VAL A 440 94.63 -75.13 -30.22
C VAL A 440 94.14 -73.74 -30.64
N THR A 441 94.43 -73.30 -31.86
CA THR A 441 93.96 -71.99 -32.36
C THR A 441 92.42 -71.91 -32.39
N MET A 442 91.74 -72.98 -32.80
CA MET A 442 90.27 -73.04 -32.79
C MET A 442 89.71 -73.02 -31.36
N MET A 443 90.36 -73.69 -30.40
CA MET A 443 89.95 -73.70 -29.00
C MET A 443 90.14 -72.31 -28.35
N GLU A 444 91.23 -71.61 -28.68
CA GLU A 444 91.46 -70.26 -28.18
C GLU A 444 90.45 -69.25 -28.76
N SER A 445 90.13 -69.36 -30.05
CA SER A 445 89.01 -68.60 -30.64
C SER A 445 87.67 -68.95 -29.98
N SER A 446 87.43 -70.22 -29.67
CA SER A 446 86.20 -70.67 -28.99
C SER A 446 86.11 -70.09 -27.58
N ARG A 447 87.24 -69.98 -26.86
CA ARG A 447 87.29 -69.36 -25.53
C ARG A 447 86.85 -67.90 -25.60
N THR A 448 87.36 -67.12 -26.54
CA THR A 448 86.97 -65.72 -26.75
C THR A 448 85.46 -65.60 -27.05
N SER A 449 84.92 -66.46 -27.92
CA SER A 449 83.48 -66.46 -28.23
C SER A 449 82.62 -66.83 -27.02
N VAL A 450 83.10 -67.72 -26.15
CA VAL A 450 82.43 -68.09 -24.90
C VAL A 450 82.43 -66.93 -23.92
N GLU A 451 83.55 -66.22 -23.74
CA GLU A 451 83.64 -65.02 -22.89
C GLU A 451 82.67 -63.91 -23.36
N GLU A 452 82.58 -63.67 -24.66
CA GLU A 452 81.63 -62.72 -25.25
C GLU A 452 80.17 -63.16 -25.06
N SER A 453 79.91 -64.47 -25.15
CA SER A 453 78.57 -65.04 -24.90
C SER A 453 78.14 -64.86 -23.43
N VAL A 454 79.06 -65.04 -22.47
CA VAL A 454 78.79 -64.75 -21.05
C VAL A 454 78.44 -63.28 -20.85
N LYS A 455 79.22 -62.37 -21.44
CA LYS A 455 78.99 -60.93 -21.33
C LYS A 455 77.59 -60.55 -21.85
N THR A 456 77.25 -61.03 -23.04
CA THR A 456 75.94 -60.78 -23.68
C THR A 456 74.79 -61.35 -22.84
N ALA A 457 74.96 -62.54 -22.25
CA ALA A 457 73.96 -63.14 -21.38
C ALA A 457 73.75 -62.31 -20.09
N ILE A 458 74.82 -61.77 -19.49
CA ILE A 458 74.71 -60.88 -18.33
C ILE A 458 73.94 -59.61 -18.69
N GLU A 459 74.28 -58.96 -19.82
CA GLU A 459 73.57 -57.76 -20.30
C GLU A 459 72.07 -58.04 -20.55
N ALA A 460 71.72 -59.22 -21.05
CA ALA A 460 70.33 -59.66 -21.19
C ALA A 460 69.64 -59.85 -19.83
N GLY A 461 70.34 -60.40 -18.84
CA GLY A 461 69.86 -60.55 -17.46
C GLY A 461 69.59 -59.21 -16.79
N ASP A 462 70.50 -58.24 -16.93
CA ASP A 462 70.32 -56.88 -16.41
C ASP A 462 69.12 -56.18 -17.08
N SER A 463 68.93 -56.39 -18.39
CA SER A 463 67.77 -55.86 -19.11
C SER A 463 66.45 -56.42 -18.58
N LEU A 464 66.41 -57.71 -18.21
CA LEU A 464 65.23 -58.33 -17.59
C LEU A 464 64.93 -57.76 -16.21
N VAL A 465 65.95 -57.41 -15.42
CA VAL A 465 65.77 -56.72 -14.12
C VAL A 465 65.12 -55.35 -14.30
N VAL A 466 65.57 -54.57 -15.29
CA VAL A 466 64.96 -53.27 -15.61
C VAL A 466 63.51 -53.43 -16.09
N ILE A 467 63.21 -54.49 -16.86
CA ILE A 467 61.84 -54.81 -17.27
C ILE A 467 60.97 -55.12 -16.05
N THR A 468 61.41 -55.99 -15.13
CA THR A 468 60.64 -56.31 -13.91
C THR A 468 60.35 -55.07 -13.07
N ASP A 469 61.34 -54.19 -12.86
CA ASP A 469 61.13 -52.94 -12.11
C ASP A 469 60.09 -52.03 -12.79
N THR A 470 60.19 -51.87 -14.12
CA THR A 470 59.26 -51.02 -14.89
C THR A 470 57.85 -51.59 -14.87
N VAL A 471 57.70 -52.91 -14.97
CA VAL A 471 56.40 -53.60 -14.94
C VAL A 471 55.75 -53.51 -13.55
N ASN A 472 56.53 -53.57 -12.47
CA ASN A 472 56.01 -53.34 -11.12
C ASN A 472 55.46 -51.91 -10.96
N VAL A 473 56.16 -50.90 -11.50
CA VAL A 473 55.65 -49.51 -11.51
C VAL A 473 54.33 -49.41 -12.30
N ILE A 474 54.18 -50.13 -13.41
CA ILE A 474 52.93 -50.17 -14.18
C ILE A 474 51.80 -50.80 -13.34
N ALA A 475 52.06 -51.88 -12.61
CA ALA A 475 51.07 -52.51 -11.74
C ALA A 475 50.62 -51.55 -10.62
N ASP A 476 51.55 -50.84 -9.99
CA ASP A 476 51.26 -49.84 -8.96
C ASP A 476 50.44 -48.66 -9.53
N MET A 477 50.78 -48.17 -10.72
CA MET A 477 50.03 -47.12 -11.41
C MET A 477 48.59 -47.55 -11.70
N ASN A 478 48.38 -48.77 -12.17
CA ASN A 478 47.03 -49.30 -12.42
C ASN A 478 46.23 -49.47 -11.12
N GLY A 479 46.88 -49.84 -10.01
CA GLY A 479 46.27 -49.83 -8.69
C GLY A 479 45.81 -48.43 -8.26
N ALA A 480 46.63 -47.40 -8.49
CA ALA A 480 46.25 -46.01 -8.21
C ALA A 480 45.11 -45.51 -9.12
N ILE A 481 45.09 -45.92 -10.40
CA ILE A 481 43.98 -45.62 -11.31
C ILE A 481 42.68 -46.22 -10.78
N ALA A 482 42.69 -47.48 -10.35
CA ALA A 482 41.50 -48.14 -9.81
C ALA A 482 40.93 -47.44 -8.56
N VAL A 483 41.80 -46.93 -7.67
CA VAL A 483 41.37 -46.14 -6.51
C VAL A 483 40.75 -44.81 -6.95
N ALA A 484 41.39 -44.11 -7.90
CA ALA A 484 40.88 -42.82 -8.40
C ALA A 484 39.54 -42.98 -9.15
N THR A 485 39.35 -44.08 -9.87
CA THR A 485 38.08 -44.34 -10.57
C THR A 485 36.96 -44.73 -9.61
N GLU A 486 37.26 -45.44 -8.52
CA GLU A 486 36.28 -45.70 -7.45
C GLU A 486 35.80 -44.39 -6.80
N GLU A 487 36.71 -43.45 -6.52
CA GLU A 487 36.34 -42.10 -6.04
C GLU A 487 35.48 -41.36 -7.07
N GLN A 488 35.83 -41.42 -8.36
CA GLN A 488 35.01 -40.83 -9.42
C GLN A 488 33.62 -41.45 -9.53
N HIS A 489 33.49 -42.76 -9.29
CA HIS A 489 32.20 -43.44 -9.29
C HIS A 489 31.30 -42.92 -8.16
N GLN A 490 31.85 -42.75 -6.96
CA GLN A 490 31.11 -42.17 -5.82
C GLN A 490 30.66 -40.73 -6.11
N VAL A 491 31.54 -39.89 -6.66
CA VAL A 491 31.20 -38.51 -7.04
C VAL A 491 30.12 -38.49 -8.13
N SER A 492 30.19 -39.39 -9.11
CA SER A 492 29.16 -39.52 -10.15
C SER A 492 27.79 -39.85 -9.54
N GLY A 493 27.74 -40.74 -8.55
CA GLY A 493 26.50 -41.04 -7.81
C GLY A 493 25.92 -39.84 -7.09
N LEU A 494 26.77 -39.02 -6.45
CA LEU A 494 26.33 -37.76 -5.81
C LEU A 494 25.82 -36.74 -6.84
N MET A 495 26.45 -36.66 -8.01
CA MET A 495 26.01 -35.77 -9.09
C MET A 495 24.60 -36.11 -9.58
N VAL A 496 24.23 -37.40 -9.67
CA VAL A 496 22.86 -37.79 -10.03
C VAL A 496 21.84 -37.21 -9.04
N GLY A 497 22.12 -37.30 -7.73
CA GLY A 497 21.27 -36.72 -6.69
C GLY A 497 21.15 -35.19 -6.81
N HIS A 498 22.26 -34.48 -7.07
CA HIS A 498 22.22 -33.03 -7.28
C HIS A 498 21.43 -32.63 -8.53
N VAL A 499 21.51 -33.41 -9.61
CA VAL A 499 20.72 -33.18 -10.83
C VAL A 499 19.22 -33.38 -10.55
N GLU A 500 18.84 -34.33 -9.70
CA GLU A 500 17.47 -34.52 -9.23
C GLU A 500 16.97 -33.34 -8.38
N ASP A 501 17.78 -32.85 -7.45
CA ASP A 501 17.44 -31.68 -6.63
C ASP A 501 17.21 -30.42 -7.50
N ILE A 502 18.05 -30.22 -8.52
CA ILE A 502 17.90 -29.10 -9.47
C ILE A 502 16.59 -29.24 -10.26
N GLN A 503 16.22 -30.45 -10.68
CA GLN A 503 14.95 -30.69 -11.37
C GLN A 503 13.76 -30.32 -10.47
N SER A 504 13.75 -30.80 -9.22
CA SER A 504 12.68 -30.52 -8.26
C SER A 504 12.55 -29.01 -8.00
N CYS A 505 13.68 -28.32 -7.84
CA CYS A 505 13.70 -26.87 -7.64
C CYS A 505 13.18 -26.11 -8.87
N ALA A 506 13.53 -26.54 -10.08
CA ALA A 506 13.02 -25.95 -11.31
C ALA A 506 11.49 -26.14 -11.45
N ASP A 507 10.97 -27.31 -11.08
CA ASP A 507 9.53 -27.60 -11.10
C ASP A 507 8.76 -26.74 -10.09
N GLU A 508 9.26 -26.63 -8.86
CA GLU A 508 8.69 -25.74 -7.83
C GLU A 508 8.70 -24.28 -8.27
N ALA A 509 9.82 -23.80 -8.82
CA ALA A 509 9.95 -22.42 -9.27
C ALA A 509 9.08 -22.13 -10.51
N SER A 510 8.89 -23.10 -11.41
CA SER A 510 7.95 -23.02 -12.53
C SER A 510 6.51 -22.90 -12.03
N LYS A 511 6.12 -23.68 -11.01
CA LYS A 511 4.80 -23.58 -10.38
C LYS A 511 4.59 -22.23 -9.69
N ALA A 512 5.55 -21.77 -8.88
CA ALA A 512 5.48 -20.47 -8.23
C ALA A 512 5.37 -19.32 -9.24
N SER A 513 6.08 -19.41 -10.37
CA SER A 513 5.99 -18.43 -11.45
C SER A 513 4.59 -18.39 -12.05
N ARG A 514 3.93 -19.55 -12.28
CA ARG A 514 2.53 -19.58 -12.75
C ARG A 514 1.59 -18.89 -11.77
N GLU A 515 1.71 -19.17 -10.47
CA GLU A 515 0.90 -18.51 -9.44
C GLU A 515 1.09 -16.99 -9.44
N ILE A 516 2.33 -16.51 -9.62
CA ILE A 516 2.61 -15.07 -9.79
C ILE A 516 1.93 -14.50 -11.05
N GLY A 517 1.90 -15.26 -12.14
CA GLY A 517 1.20 -14.89 -13.37
C GLY A 517 -0.30 -14.69 -13.13
N ASP A 518 -0.95 -15.66 -12.47
CA ASP A 518 -2.37 -15.61 -12.14
C ASP A 518 -2.72 -14.44 -11.22
N VAL A 519 -1.91 -14.18 -10.19
CA VAL A 519 -2.09 -13.03 -9.29
C VAL A 519 -1.93 -11.70 -10.05
N SER A 520 -1.01 -11.65 -11.01
CA SER A 520 -0.80 -10.46 -11.83
C SER A 520 -1.96 -10.19 -12.77
N GLU A 521 -2.59 -11.23 -13.32
CA GLU A 521 -3.83 -11.08 -14.08
C GLU A 521 -4.96 -10.52 -13.19
N GLN A 522 -5.11 -11.04 -11.97
CA GLN A 522 -6.09 -10.52 -11.01
C GLN A 522 -5.83 -9.04 -10.64
N LEU A 523 -4.57 -8.66 -10.44
CA LEU A 523 -4.19 -7.26 -10.19
C LEU A 523 -4.55 -6.35 -11.37
N THR A 524 -4.37 -6.84 -12.60
CA THR A 524 -4.75 -6.09 -13.81
C THR A 524 -6.27 -5.86 -13.86
N ILE A 525 -7.06 -6.90 -13.55
CA ILE A 525 -8.53 -6.79 -13.46
C ILE A 525 -8.94 -5.80 -12.36
N LEU A 526 -8.31 -5.87 -11.18
CA LEU A 526 -8.62 -4.99 -10.06
C LEU A 526 -8.26 -3.52 -10.36
N ALA A 527 -7.11 -3.29 -10.99
CA ALA A 527 -6.69 -1.97 -11.41
C ALA A 527 -7.65 -1.38 -12.47
N SER A 528 -8.10 -2.18 -13.43
CA SER A 528 -9.11 -1.76 -14.40
C SER A 528 -10.47 -1.47 -13.74
N ALA A 529 -10.86 -2.24 -12.73
CA ALA A 529 -12.07 -1.97 -11.95
C ALA A 529 -11.97 -0.66 -11.16
N LEU A 530 -10.82 -0.39 -10.51
CA LEU A 530 -10.56 0.88 -9.83
C LEU A 530 -10.59 2.05 -10.79
N GLU A 531 -9.98 1.91 -11.97
CA GLU A 531 -10.02 2.92 -13.02
C GLU A 531 -11.46 3.17 -13.49
N SER A 532 -12.24 2.11 -13.72
CA SER A 532 -13.64 2.21 -14.13
C SER A 532 -14.48 2.97 -13.11
N VAL A 533 -14.33 2.65 -11.81
CA VAL A 533 -15.02 3.35 -10.72
C VAL A 533 -14.57 4.81 -10.63
N ALA A 534 -13.27 5.08 -10.71
CA ALA A 534 -12.76 6.44 -10.62
C ALA A 534 -13.19 7.30 -11.82
N ARG A 535 -13.28 6.72 -13.02
CA ARG A 535 -13.82 7.37 -14.23
C ARG A 535 -15.31 7.69 -14.16
N GLN A 536 -16.05 7.12 -13.20
CA GLN A 536 -17.44 7.55 -12.94
C GLN A 536 -17.51 8.96 -12.37
N PHE A 537 -16.41 9.48 -11.82
CA PHE A 537 -16.30 10.86 -11.36
C PHE A 537 -15.50 11.66 -12.37
N LYS A 538 -16.00 12.84 -12.73
CA LYS A 538 -15.24 13.78 -13.54
C LYS A 538 -14.40 14.67 -12.63
N VAL A 539 -13.08 14.54 -12.76
CA VAL A 539 -12.06 15.26 -11.96
C VAL A 539 -11.19 16.15 -12.81
#